data_AF-A0A2S4LPC7-F1
#
_entry.id   AF-A0A2S4LPC7-F1
#
_cell.length_a   1.000
_cell.length_b   1.000
_cell.length_c   1.000
_cell.angle_alpha   90.00
_cell.angle_beta   90.00
_cell.angle_gamma   90.00
#
_symmetry.space_group_name_H-M   'P 1'
#
loop_
_entity.id
_entity.type
_entity.pdbx_description
1 polymer ?
#
loop_
_entity_poly.entity_id
_entity_poly.type
_entity_poly.pdbx_seq_one_letter_code
_entity_poly.pdbx_strand_id
1 'polypeptide(L)'
;MFLDIVKAVQQRNPALGSYVLVLRGDSRARDAADPSRLSDEAEAWLAAHAPGAKLSEEKVLLSPYPGGMPADRAVTVLAFADARHLAAFATRWTADPEPEEPDDTNAADDAQDKPD
;
A
#
# COMPACT_ATOMS: atom_id res chain seq x y z
N MET A 1 8.53 15.87 17.17
CA MET A 1 8.65 14.40 17.14
C MET A 1 7.56 13.91 16.19
N PHE A 2 7.93 13.43 14.99
CA PHE A 2 6.95 12.83 14.08
C PHE A 2 6.54 11.50 14.70
N LEU A 3 5.27 11.35 15.10
CA LEU A 3 4.80 10.04 15.53
C LEU A 3 4.61 9.21 14.26
N ASP A 4 5.37 8.12 14.16
CA ASP A 4 5.19 7.14 13.12
C ASP A 4 3.74 6.63 13.18
N ILE A 5 3.01 6.70 12.07
CA ILE A 5 1.58 6.32 12.00
C ILE A 5 1.37 4.91 12.56
N VAL A 6 2.31 3.98 12.30
CA VAL A 6 2.24 2.61 12.79
C VAL A 6 2.32 2.58 14.32
N LYS A 7 3.20 3.39 14.92
CA LYS A 7 3.28 3.52 16.38
C LYS A 7 1.99 4.10 16.98
N ALA A 8 1.38 5.10 16.33
CA ALA A 8 0.11 5.68 16.79
C ALA A 8 -1.01 4.63 16.82
N VAL A 9 -1.09 3.83 15.75
CA VAL A 9 -2.07 2.74 15.61
C VAL A 9 -1.83 1.64 16.65
N GLN A 10 -0.58 1.19 16.82
CA GLN A 10 -0.25 0.15 17.80
C GLN A 10 -0.49 0.59 19.25
N GLN A 11 -0.23 1.86 19.57
CA GLN A 11 -0.57 2.43 20.88
C GLN A 11 -2.07 2.51 21.10
N ARG A 12 -2.83 2.82 20.05
CA ARG A 12 -4.30 2.90 20.11
C ARG A 12 -4.94 1.53 20.26
N ASN A 13 -4.45 0.54 19.51
CA ASN A 13 -5.02 -0.79 19.47
C ASN A 13 -3.90 -1.86 19.43
N PRO A 14 -3.36 -2.27 20.60
CA PRO A 14 -2.29 -3.26 20.66
C PRO A 14 -2.74 -4.66 20.23
N ALA A 15 -4.05 -4.92 20.16
CA ALA A 15 -4.58 -6.21 19.72
C ALA A 15 -4.38 -6.48 18.22
N LEU A 16 -4.05 -5.45 17.43
CA LEU A 16 -3.70 -5.58 16.01
C LEU A 16 -2.34 -6.27 15.79
N GLY A 17 -1.52 -6.38 16.85
CA GLY A 17 -0.21 -7.02 16.77
C GLY A 17 0.85 -6.14 16.10
N SER A 18 2.01 -6.75 15.83
CA SER A 18 3.19 -6.03 15.31
C SER A 18 3.20 -5.89 13.80
N TYR A 19 2.47 -6.74 13.07
CA TYR A 19 2.45 -6.77 11.61
C TYR A 19 1.22 -6.03 11.09
N VAL A 20 1.31 -4.70 11.06
CA VAL A 20 0.23 -3.84 10.60
C VAL A 20 0.65 -3.03 9.37
N LEU A 21 -0.27 -2.90 8.42
CA LEU A 21 -0.12 -2.09 7.21
C LEU A 21 -1.21 -1.02 7.21
N VAL A 22 -0.84 0.25 7.03
CA VAL A 22 -1.83 1.33 6.92
C VAL A 22 -2.15 1.59 5.45
N LEU A 23 -3.42 1.43 5.09
CA LEU A 23 -3.94 1.71 3.76
C LEU A 23 -4.35 3.17 3.64
N ARG A 24 -3.78 3.84 2.64
CA ARG A 24 -4.19 5.18 2.23
C ARG A 24 -5.59 5.15 1.60
N GLY A 25 -6.33 6.26 1.68
CA GLY A 25 -7.66 6.38 1.08
C GLY A 25 -7.66 6.20 -0.45
N ASP A 26 -6.55 6.54 -1.10
CA ASP A 26 -6.32 6.39 -2.54
C ASP A 26 -5.73 5.01 -2.94
N SER A 27 -5.65 4.05 -2.02
CA SER A 27 -5.06 2.74 -2.31
C SER A 27 -5.95 1.89 -3.23
N ARG A 28 -5.33 1.22 -4.21
CA ARG A 28 -6.00 0.27 -5.13
C ARG A 28 -6.65 -0.92 -4.43
N ALA A 29 -6.19 -1.25 -3.21
CA ALA A 29 -6.77 -2.32 -2.41
C ALA A 29 -8.12 -1.93 -1.76
N ARG A 30 -8.48 -0.64 -1.75
CA ARG A 30 -9.73 -0.16 -1.17
C ARG A 30 -10.83 -0.10 -2.21
N ASP A 31 -12.06 -0.27 -1.75
CA ASP A 31 -13.21 -0.05 -2.61
C ASP A 31 -13.37 1.44 -2.92
N ALA A 32 -13.65 1.76 -4.19
CA ALA A 32 -13.73 3.14 -4.67
C ALA A 32 -15.01 3.86 -4.21
N ALA A 33 -16.07 3.10 -3.92
CA ALA A 33 -17.35 3.63 -3.45
C ALA A 33 -17.41 3.69 -1.92
N ASP A 34 -16.81 2.72 -1.23
CA ASP A 34 -16.69 2.68 0.23
C ASP A 34 -15.22 2.49 0.63
N PRO A 35 -14.49 3.59 0.90
CA PRO A 35 -13.10 3.46 1.27
C PRO A 35 -12.94 2.64 2.57
N SER A 36 -13.91 2.60 3.49
CA SER A 36 -13.76 1.81 4.72
C SER A 36 -13.73 0.29 4.49
N ARG A 37 -13.90 -0.16 3.24
CA ARG A 37 -13.83 -1.56 2.81
C ARG A 37 -12.69 -1.82 1.84
N LEU A 38 -12.31 -3.10 1.76
CA LEU A 38 -11.45 -3.60 0.71
C LEU A 38 -12.26 -3.84 -0.56
N SER A 39 -11.58 -3.76 -1.71
CA SER A 39 -12.18 -4.24 -2.97
C SER A 39 -12.38 -5.75 -2.92
N ASP A 40 -13.34 -6.26 -3.71
CA ASP A 40 -13.60 -7.71 -3.80
C ASP A 40 -12.34 -8.51 -4.17
N GLU A 41 -11.48 -7.96 -5.02
CA GLU A 41 -10.21 -8.61 -5.37
C GLU A 41 -9.26 -8.69 -4.17
N ALA A 42 -9.11 -7.60 -3.41
CA ALA A 42 -8.26 -7.57 -2.23
C ALA A 42 -8.80 -8.49 -1.13
N GLU A 43 -10.12 -8.54 -0.93
CA GLU A 43 -10.76 -9.43 0.03
C GLU A 43 -10.58 -10.91 -0.36
N ALA A 44 -10.82 -11.26 -1.62
CA ALA A 44 -10.60 -12.61 -2.14
C ALA A 44 -9.12 -13.02 -2.02
N TRP A 45 -8.19 -12.11 -2.29
CA TRP A 45 -6.77 -12.37 -2.15
C TRP A 45 -6.40 -12.66 -0.69
N LEU A 46 -6.90 -11.86 0.26
CA LEU A 46 -6.65 -12.07 1.69
C LEU A 46 -7.22 -13.40 2.18
N ALA A 47 -8.43 -13.76 1.76
CA ALA A 47 -9.03 -15.04 2.12
C ALA A 47 -8.17 -16.23 1.64
N ALA A 48 -7.53 -16.10 0.47
CA ALA A 48 -6.70 -17.15 -0.12
C ALA A 48 -5.26 -17.20 0.42
N HIS A 49 -4.64 -16.05 0.70
CA HIS A 49 -3.20 -15.95 0.99
C HIS A 49 -2.88 -15.58 2.44
N ALA A 50 -3.81 -14.94 3.14
CA ALA A 50 -3.61 -14.45 4.50
C ALA A 50 -4.81 -14.75 5.40
N PRO A 51 -5.21 -16.02 5.57
CA PRO A 51 -6.33 -16.38 6.44
C PRO A 51 -6.02 -15.94 7.87
N GLY A 52 -6.80 -14.98 8.38
CA GLY A 52 -6.59 -14.35 9.68
C GLY A 52 -6.14 -12.90 9.62
N ALA A 53 -5.90 -12.35 8.43
CA ALA A 53 -5.79 -10.91 8.28
C ALA A 53 -7.09 -10.21 8.70
N LYS A 54 -6.96 -9.06 9.36
CA LYS A 54 -8.10 -8.28 9.85
C LYS A 54 -7.99 -6.84 9.41
N LEU A 55 -9.05 -6.34 8.80
CA LEU A 55 -9.24 -4.94 8.52
C LEU A 55 -9.81 -4.25 9.77
N SER A 56 -9.21 -3.15 10.18
CA SER A 56 -9.71 -2.26 11.24
C SER A 56 -9.61 -0.81 10.79
N GLU A 57 -10.57 0.01 11.20
CA GLU A 57 -10.49 1.46 11.04
C GLU A 57 -10.13 2.09 12.39
N GLU A 58 -8.99 2.76 12.45
CA GLU A 58 -8.45 3.36 13.67
C GLU A 58 -8.45 4.88 13.56
N LYS A 59 -8.89 5.56 14.62
CA LYS A 59 -8.75 7.03 14.73
C LYS A 59 -7.50 7.34 15.53
N VAL A 60 -6.52 7.94 14.88
CA VAL A 60 -5.24 8.32 15.47
C VAL A 60 -5.01 9.81 15.38
N LEU A 61 -4.33 10.36 16.38
CA LEU A 61 -3.91 11.76 16.38
C LEU A 61 -2.62 11.89 15.57
N LEU A 62 -2.70 12.57 14.43
CA LEU A 62 -1.56 12.80 13.55
C LEU A 62 -1.32 14.28 13.37
N SER A 63 -0.07 14.69 13.59
CA SER A 63 0.40 16.02 13.18
C SER A 63 0.60 16.02 11.67
N PRO A 64 0.00 16.96 10.92
CA PRO A 64 0.11 17.01 9.47
C PRO A 64 1.52 17.34 8.98
N TYR A 65 2.33 18.00 9.81
CA TYR A 65 3.73 18.39 9.56
C TYR A 65 4.44 18.63 10.90
N PRO A 66 5.79 18.76 10.92
CA PRO A 66 6.54 18.95 12.16
C PRO A 66 6.12 20.27 12.83
N GLY A 67 5.67 20.22 14.08
CA GLY A 67 5.18 21.40 14.82
C GLY A 67 3.72 21.76 14.56
N GLY A 68 3.02 21.04 13.68
CA GLY A 68 1.57 21.16 13.49
C GLY A 68 0.79 20.53 14.64
N MET A 69 -0.35 21.12 14.99
CA MET A 69 -1.23 20.60 16.03
C MET A 69 -1.79 19.23 15.61
N PRO A 70 -1.74 18.19 16.48
CA PRO A 70 -2.28 16.88 16.16
C PRO A 70 -3.79 16.97 15.90
N ALA A 71 -4.25 16.29 14.85
CA ALA A 71 -5.66 16.19 14.52
C ALA A 71 -6.08 14.72 14.37
N ASP A 72 -7.33 14.42 14.73
CA ASP A 72 -7.90 13.10 14.54
C ASP A 72 -7.98 12.75 13.05
N ARG A 73 -7.38 11.64 12.68
CA ARG A 73 -7.44 11.07 11.33
C ARG A 73 -7.90 9.62 11.42
N ALA A 74 -8.96 9.29 10.68
CA ALA A 74 -9.32 7.92 10.44
C ALA A 74 -8.31 7.32 9.47
N VAL A 75 -7.67 6.23 9.88
CA VAL A 75 -6.76 5.44 9.06
C VAL A 75 -7.27 4.02 9.01
N THR A 76 -7.18 3.40 7.84
CA THR A 76 -7.58 2.02 7.66
C THR A 76 -6.33 1.16 7.77
N VAL A 77 -6.41 0.13 8.60
CA VAL A 77 -5.28 -0.69 9.00
C VAL A 77 -5.61 -2.14 8.70
N LEU A 78 -4.67 -2.82 8.04
CA LEU A 78 -4.66 -4.26 7.94
C LEU A 78 -3.68 -4.85 8.94
N ALA A 79 -4.19 -5.70 9.83
CA ALA A 79 -3.37 -6.52 10.71
C ALA A 79 -3.18 -7.90 10.09
N PHE A 80 -1.94 -8.40 10.11
CA PHE A 80 -1.58 -9.72 9.64
C PHE A 80 -1.05 -10.57 10.80
N ALA A 81 -1.24 -11.88 10.70
CA ALA A 81 -0.65 -12.83 11.64
C ALA A 81 0.86 -13.03 11.41
N ASP A 82 1.34 -12.81 10.17
CA ASP A 82 2.72 -13.08 9.77
C ASP A 82 3.29 -11.96 8.88
N ALA A 83 4.58 -11.70 9.03
CA ALA A 83 5.30 -10.67 8.27
C ALA A 83 5.34 -10.96 6.76
N ARG A 84 5.38 -12.24 6.35
CA ARG A 84 5.41 -12.63 4.93
C ARG A 84 4.09 -12.32 4.25
N HIS A 85 2.96 -12.53 4.94
CA HIS A 85 1.64 -12.17 4.41
C HIS A 85 1.51 -10.65 4.24
N LEU A 86 1.99 -9.87 5.21
CA LEU A 86 2.06 -8.42 5.10
C LEU A 86 2.90 -7.99 3.90
N ALA A 87 4.11 -8.54 3.78
CA ALA A 87 5.02 -8.20 2.69
C ALA A 87 4.41 -8.56 1.32
N ALA A 88 3.84 -9.76 1.18
CA ALA A 88 3.20 -10.19 -0.06
C ALA A 88 2.01 -9.29 -0.45
N PHE A 89 1.18 -8.89 0.54
CA PHE A 89 0.08 -7.97 0.30
C PHE A 89 0.59 -6.59 -0.12
N ALA A 90 1.58 -6.06 0.59
CA ALA A 90 2.19 -4.77 0.25
C ALA A 90 2.78 -4.82 -1.16
N THR A 91 3.58 -5.83 -1.50
CA THR A 91 4.13 -5.98 -2.86
C THR A 91 3.03 -6.02 -3.92
N ARG A 92 1.92 -6.71 -3.68
CA ARG A 92 0.83 -6.77 -4.67
C ARG A 92 0.12 -5.43 -4.88
N TRP A 93 -0.11 -4.68 -3.81
CA TRP A 93 -1.01 -3.51 -3.81
C TRP A 93 -0.30 -2.15 -3.71
N THR A 94 0.98 -2.16 -3.37
CA THR A 94 1.83 -0.97 -3.22
C THR A 94 3.08 -1.02 -4.09
N ALA A 95 3.33 -2.08 -4.86
CA ALA A 95 4.30 -2.00 -5.93
C ALA A 95 3.77 -1.01 -6.97
N ASP A 96 4.51 0.08 -7.16
CA ASP A 96 4.43 0.87 -8.38
C ASP A 96 4.64 -0.08 -9.56
N PRO A 97 3.84 -0.01 -10.65
CA PRO A 97 4.19 -0.78 -11.84
C PRO A 97 5.64 -0.46 -12.18
N GLU A 98 6.51 -1.47 -12.30
CA GLU A 98 7.85 -1.23 -12.84
C GLU A 98 7.66 -0.42 -14.13
N PRO A 99 8.38 0.71 -14.32
CA PRO A 99 8.34 1.38 -15.60
C PRO A 99 8.76 0.33 -16.62
N GLU A 100 7.87 0.00 -17.56
CA GLU A 100 8.18 -0.84 -18.70
C GLU A 100 9.52 -0.35 -19.26
N GLU A 101 10.55 -1.20 -19.19
CA GLU A 101 11.82 -0.92 -19.83
C GLU A 101 11.48 -0.55 -21.29
N PRO A 102 11.84 0.66 -21.77
CA PRO A 102 11.54 1.02 -23.14
C PRO A 102 12.22 -0.02 -24.03
N ASP A 103 11.39 -0.77 -24.75
CA ASP A 103 11.77 -1.68 -25.82
C ASP A 103 12.65 -0.90 -26.80
N ASP A 104 13.97 -1.06 -26.68
CA ASP A 104 14.98 -0.51 -27.59
C ASP A 104 14.95 -1.34 -28.89
N THR A 105 13.81 -1.28 -29.58
CA THR A 105 13.68 -1.75 -30.96
C THR A 105 13.48 -0.52 -31.83
N ASN A 106 14.52 0.31 -31.95
CA ASN A 106 14.65 1.15 -33.15
C ASN A 106 15.69 0.53 -34.07
N ALA A 107 15.16 -0.13 -35.09
CA ALA A 107 15.83 -0.71 -36.23
C ALA A 107 17.09 0.05 -36.65
N ALA A 108 18.24 -0.59 -36.47
CA ALA A 108 19.38 -0.37 -37.32
C ALA A 108 19.12 -1.12 -38.64
N ASP A 109 18.48 -0.47 -39.60
CA ASP A 109 18.62 -0.83 -41.01
C ASP A 109 18.21 0.34 -41.92
N ASP A 110 18.92 0.43 -43.06
CA ASP A 110 18.75 1.35 -44.20
C ASP A 110 19.57 2.66 -44.12
N ALA A 111 20.56 2.93 -44.99
CA ALA A 111 21.14 2.16 -46.07
C ALA A 111 22.57 2.63 -46.32
N GLN A 112 23.42 1.68 -46.64
CA GLN A 112 24.69 1.88 -47.32
C GLN A 112 24.40 2.06 -48.80
N ASP A 113 24.65 3.24 -49.38
CA ASP A 113 25.03 3.33 -50.79
C ASP A 113 25.85 4.60 -51.08
N LYS A 114 27.00 4.38 -51.71
CA LYS A 114 28.04 5.33 -52.15
C LYS A 114 28.20 5.04 -53.64
N PRO A 115 28.12 6.00 -54.60
CA PRO A 115 29.30 6.71 -55.16
C PRO A 115 28.91 8.12 -55.69
N ASP A 116 29.74 9.01 -56.25
CA ASP A 116 31.06 9.06 -56.89
C ASP A 116 31.68 10.44 -56.60
#